data_AF-M7S8W0-F1
#
_entry.id   AF-M7S8W0-F1
#
_cell.length_a   1.000
_cell.length_b   1.000
_cell.length_c   1.000
_cell.angle_alpha   90.00
_cell.angle_beta   90.00
_cell.angle_gamma   90.00
#
_symmetry.space_group_name_H-M   'P 1'
#
loop_
_entity.id
_entity.type
_entity.pdbx_description
1 polymer ?
#
loop_
_entity_poly.entity_id
_entity_poly.type
_entity_poly.pdbx_seq_one_letter_code
_entity_poly.pdbx_strand_id
1 'polypeptide(L)'
;MVTRNLGFRYLWIDSLCIIQGDAEDWAREVPRMADVYRNAEVTIGGLFQADSSAGFLQREGISPQAYVWEYKDPGESKYKRVTIRQSEYHIGPLETWRFDSRFGSLNVEGAPLERRAWVLQERLLSRRTLYFSTWRMIFECRTWTWVEDELRHKVVDKYPLLLGGAEPELEKWDFVENAEKPDTETWYRVVEKYTKRSLTVPADSLPALSGLARVYWGNGQENYIAGLLKDDLPRGLAWYVDGQSRRCVT
;
A
#
# COMPACT_ATOMS: atom_id res chain seq x y z
N MET A 1 -12.09 -18.88 7.87
CA MET A 1 -12.19 -17.45 7.45
C MET A 1 -11.13 -16.66 8.22
N VAL A 2 -10.27 -15.90 7.54
CA VAL A 2 -9.07 -15.24 8.13
C VAL A 2 -9.41 -14.41 9.37
N THR A 3 -10.46 -13.59 9.31
CA THR A 3 -10.92 -12.74 10.41
C THR A 3 -11.12 -13.50 11.72
N ARG A 4 -11.78 -14.66 11.67
CA ARG A 4 -12.02 -15.50 12.85
C ARG A 4 -10.74 -16.14 13.38
N ASN A 5 -9.82 -16.53 12.50
CA ASN A 5 -8.52 -17.08 12.90
C ASN A 5 -7.65 -16.03 13.59
N LEU A 6 -7.83 -14.75 13.27
CA LEU A 6 -7.19 -13.64 13.97
C LEU A 6 -7.90 -13.24 15.28
N GLY A 7 -8.98 -13.92 15.65
CA GLY A 7 -9.74 -13.65 16.89
C GLY A 7 -10.75 -12.51 16.79
N PHE A 8 -11.01 -11.98 15.59
CA PHE A 8 -11.97 -10.89 15.40
C PHE A 8 -13.37 -11.40 15.08
N ARG A 9 -14.38 -10.74 15.67
CA ARG A 9 -15.80 -11.03 15.44
C ARG A 9 -16.37 -10.31 14.22
N TYR A 10 -15.89 -9.11 13.94
CA TYR A 10 -16.45 -8.22 12.92
C TYR A 10 -15.53 -8.14 11.69
N LEU A 11 -16.15 -8.04 10.52
CA LEU A 11 -15.49 -7.85 9.24
C LEU A 11 -16.26 -6.78 8.47
N TRP A 12 -15.53 -5.86 7.85
CA TRP A 12 -16.08 -4.88 6.92
C TRP A 12 -15.52 -5.16 5.53
N ILE A 13 -16.40 -5.19 4.53
CA ILE A 13 -16.06 -5.33 3.11
C ILE A 13 -16.97 -4.35 2.38
N ASP A 14 -16.40 -3.47 1.55
CA ASP A 14 -17.11 -2.44 0.78
C ASP A 14 -18.37 -2.99 0.08
N SER A 15 -18.22 -4.08 -0.67
CA SER A 15 -19.29 -4.75 -1.43
C SER A 15 -20.39 -5.38 -0.58
N LEU A 16 -20.18 -5.56 0.72
CA LEU A 16 -21.17 -6.12 1.66
C LEU A 16 -21.73 -5.06 2.61
N CYS A 17 -20.97 -4.00 2.88
CA CYS A 17 -21.31 -2.98 3.87
C CYS A 17 -21.82 -1.68 3.25
N ILE A 18 -21.69 -1.52 1.93
CA ILE A 18 -22.27 -0.42 1.15
C ILE A 18 -23.30 -1.03 0.20
N ILE A 19 -24.52 -0.50 0.21
CA ILE A 19 -25.63 -0.95 -0.63
C ILE A 19 -25.34 -0.53 -2.07
N GLN A 20 -25.09 -1.52 -2.94
CA GLN A 20 -24.74 -1.27 -4.33
C GLN A 20 -25.96 -0.70 -5.10
N GLY A 21 -25.75 0.40 -5.81
CA GLY A 21 -26.80 1.08 -6.58
C GLY A 21 -27.68 2.05 -5.77
N ASP A 22 -27.43 2.20 -4.46
CA ASP A 22 -28.11 3.18 -3.61
C ASP A 22 -27.24 4.43 -3.46
N ALA A 23 -27.67 5.53 -4.07
CA ALA A 23 -26.93 6.79 -4.03
C ALA A 23 -26.94 7.45 -2.63
N GLU A 24 -27.98 7.25 -1.83
CA GLU A 24 -28.07 7.81 -0.48
C GLU A 24 -27.17 7.04 0.49
N ASP A 25 -27.14 5.71 0.40
CA ASP A 25 -26.21 4.88 1.16
C ASP A 25 -24.75 5.16 0.75
N TRP A 26 -24.48 5.25 -0.55
CA TRP A 26 -23.15 5.60 -1.05
C TRP A 26 -22.69 6.96 -0.51
N ALA A 27 -23.53 8.00 -0.57
CA ALA A 27 -23.21 9.33 -0.07
C ALA A 27 -22.98 9.36 1.45
N ARG A 28 -23.58 8.41 2.19
CA ARG A 28 -23.40 8.24 3.63
C ARG A 28 -22.14 7.46 3.99
N GLU A 29 -21.85 6.37 3.28
CA GLU A 29 -20.77 5.43 3.63
C GLU A 29 -19.42 5.82 3.04
N VAL A 30 -19.36 6.39 1.82
CA VAL A 30 -18.10 6.79 1.19
C VAL A 30 -17.29 7.78 2.04
N PRO A 31 -17.87 8.85 2.61
CA PRO A 31 -17.13 9.73 3.52
C PRO A 31 -16.62 9.04 4.78
N ARG A 32 -17.19 7.90 5.17
CA ARG A 32 -16.82 7.14 6.38
C ARG A 32 -15.75 6.09 6.12
N MET A 33 -15.51 5.71 4.86
CA MET A 33 -14.47 4.71 4.50
C MET A 33 -13.11 5.06 5.09
N ALA A 34 -12.74 6.35 5.09
CA ALA A 34 -11.47 6.80 5.68
C ALA A 34 -11.38 6.44 7.18
N ASP A 35 -12.49 6.58 7.91
CA ASP A 35 -12.55 6.26 9.33
C ASP A 35 -12.58 4.75 9.57
N VAL A 36 -13.21 3.98 8.68
CA VAL A 36 -13.22 2.51 8.73
C VAL A 36 -11.78 1.99 8.66
N TYR A 37 -11.01 2.35 7.62
CA TYR A 37 -9.62 1.89 7.49
C TYR A 37 -8.72 2.45 8.61
N ARG A 38 -8.89 3.72 8.97
CA ARG A 38 -8.09 4.36 10.04
C ARG A 38 -8.27 3.71 11.41
N ASN A 39 -9.45 3.16 11.68
CA ASN A 39 -9.80 2.56 12.95
C ASN A 39 -9.91 1.02 12.92
N ALA A 40 -9.66 0.39 11.76
CA ALA A 40 -9.54 -1.05 11.66
C ALA A 40 -8.36 -1.56 12.51
N GLU A 41 -8.57 -2.67 13.22
CA GLU A 41 -7.49 -3.31 13.98
C GLU A 41 -6.41 -3.88 13.04
N VAL A 42 -6.86 -4.46 11.92
CA VAL A 42 -6.04 -4.94 10.80
C VAL A 42 -6.87 -4.94 9.52
N THR A 43 -6.24 -4.49 8.44
CA THR A 43 -6.78 -4.60 7.07
C THR A 43 -6.18 -5.83 6.39
N ILE A 44 -7.00 -6.61 5.70
CA ILE A 44 -6.55 -7.84 5.01
C ILE A 44 -6.62 -7.60 3.51
N GLY A 45 -5.50 -7.80 2.80
CA GLY A 45 -5.42 -7.57 1.36
C GLY A 45 -4.88 -8.80 0.61
N GLY A 46 -5.54 -9.21 -0.47
CA GLY A 46 -4.99 -10.19 -1.41
C GLY A 46 -4.28 -9.48 -2.56
N LEU A 47 -2.95 -9.61 -2.67
CA LEU A 47 -2.14 -8.79 -3.57
C LEU A 47 -2.31 -9.16 -5.05
N PHE A 48 -2.29 -10.46 -5.36
CA PHE A 48 -2.16 -10.98 -6.74
C PHE A 48 -3.44 -11.61 -7.29
N GLN A 49 -4.57 -11.38 -6.65
CA GLN A 49 -5.86 -11.80 -7.19
C GLN A 49 -6.40 -10.74 -8.13
N ALA A 50 -6.98 -11.17 -9.26
CA ALA A 50 -7.55 -10.26 -10.24
C ALA A 50 -8.80 -9.55 -9.69
N ASP A 51 -9.63 -10.28 -8.95
CA ASP A 51 -10.87 -9.79 -8.35
C ASP A 51 -11.30 -10.67 -7.16
N SER A 52 -12.47 -10.36 -6.59
CA SER A 52 -13.04 -11.02 -5.41
C SER A 52 -13.59 -12.43 -5.67
N SER A 53 -13.67 -12.88 -6.92
CA SER A 53 -14.08 -14.25 -7.26
C SER A 53 -12.98 -15.27 -7.01
N ALA A 54 -11.72 -14.82 -6.97
CA ALA A 54 -10.56 -15.68 -6.73
C ALA A 54 -10.18 -15.76 -5.24
N GLY A 55 -9.81 -16.95 -4.79
CA GLY A 55 -9.33 -17.18 -3.42
C GLY A 55 -7.88 -16.74 -3.26
N PHE A 56 -7.55 -16.06 -2.17
CA PHE A 56 -6.18 -15.60 -1.88
C PHE A 56 -5.40 -16.48 -0.88
N LEU A 57 -6.02 -17.55 -0.38
CA LEU A 57 -5.44 -18.43 0.65
C LEU A 57 -4.70 -19.64 0.09
N GLN A 58 -4.98 -20.02 -1.15
CA GLN A 58 -4.30 -21.13 -1.81
C GLN A 58 -2.93 -20.67 -2.28
N ARG A 59 -1.90 -21.43 -1.91
CA ARG A 59 -0.54 -21.27 -2.40
C ARG A 59 -0.22 -22.46 -3.29
N GLU A 60 0.05 -22.17 -4.55
CA GLU A 60 0.55 -23.14 -5.52
C GLU A 60 2.06 -23.32 -5.28
N GLY A 61 2.47 -24.19 -4.35
CA GLY A 61 3.89 -24.55 -4.20
C GLY A 61 4.43 -24.71 -2.77
N ILE A 62 5.76 -24.68 -2.69
CA ILE A 62 6.56 -24.91 -1.47
C ILE A 62 6.42 -23.71 -0.52
N SER A 63 6.25 -23.96 0.77
CA SER A 63 6.30 -22.92 1.80
C SER A 63 7.58 -22.11 1.68
N PRO A 64 7.54 -20.77 1.71
CA PRO A 64 8.75 -19.96 1.60
C PRO A 64 9.74 -20.36 2.72
N GLN A 65 10.95 -20.75 2.32
CA GLN A 65 12.03 -21.16 3.22
C GLN A 65 13.13 -20.10 3.17
N ALA A 66 13.60 -19.68 4.35
CA ALA A 66 14.79 -18.85 4.49
C ALA A 66 15.83 -19.60 5.31
N TYR A 67 17.06 -19.64 4.79
CA TYR A 67 18.21 -20.18 5.50
C TYR A 67 19.06 -19.01 6.00
N VAL A 68 19.35 -19.01 7.29
CA VAL A 68 20.22 -18.01 7.90
C VAL A 68 21.56 -18.64 8.22
N TRP A 69 22.61 -18.00 7.72
CA TRP A 69 23.98 -18.35 8.04
C TRP A 69 24.64 -17.18 8.77
N GLU A 70 25.04 -17.42 10.01
CA GLU A 70 25.88 -16.49 10.76
C GLU A 70 27.34 -16.88 10.60
N TYR A 71 28.17 -15.91 10.21
CA TYR A 71 29.60 -16.08 10.04
C TYR A 71 30.36 -14.94 10.69
N LYS A 72 31.66 -15.12 10.88
CA LYS A 72 32.52 -14.15 11.52
C LYS A 72 33.82 -14.04 10.74
N ASP A 73 34.17 -12.82 10.36
CA ASP A 73 35.45 -12.61 9.69
C ASP A 73 36.61 -12.75 10.69
N PRO A 74 37.76 -13.28 10.27
CA PRO A 74 38.93 -13.40 11.13
C PRO A 74 39.31 -12.05 11.75
N GLY A 75 39.45 -12.00 13.08
CA GLY A 75 39.86 -10.79 13.81
C GLY A 75 38.73 -9.81 14.16
N GLU A 76 37.51 -9.99 13.66
CA GLU A 76 36.37 -9.19 14.11
C GLU A 76 35.82 -9.73 15.45
N SER A 77 35.04 -8.92 16.18
CA SER A 77 34.30 -9.36 17.38
C SER A 77 32.82 -9.63 17.10
N LYS A 78 32.29 -9.09 15.99
CA LYS A 78 30.87 -9.15 15.64
C LYS A 78 30.60 -10.26 14.62
N TYR A 79 29.45 -10.91 14.77
CA TYR A 79 28.93 -11.83 13.77
C TYR A 79 28.25 -11.04 12.64
N LYS A 80 28.43 -11.52 11.41
CA LYS A 80 27.70 -11.11 10.21
C LYS A 80 26.68 -12.19 9.88
N ARG A 81 25.58 -11.79 9.26
CA ARG A 81 24.49 -12.70 8.92
C ARG A 81 24.18 -12.62 7.43
N VAL A 82 24.16 -13.78 6.78
CA VAL A 82 23.67 -13.97 5.42
C VAL A 82 22.31 -14.64 5.52
N THR A 83 21.31 -14.07 4.86
CA THR A 83 20.01 -14.71 4.70
C THR A 83 19.88 -15.15 3.25
N ILE A 84 19.75 -16.46 3.03
CA ILE A 84 19.52 -17.07 1.73
C ILE A 84 18.03 -17.37 1.64
N ARG A 85 17.38 -16.83 0.60
CA ARG A 85 15.94 -17.00 0.36
C ARG A 85 15.72 -17.66 -0.98
N GLN A 86 14.61 -18.38 -1.12
CA GLN A 86 14.18 -18.86 -2.43
C GLN A 86 13.88 -17.64 -3.32
N SER A 87 14.55 -17.59 -4.48
CA SER A 87 14.30 -16.54 -5.48
C SER A 87 12.89 -16.69 -6.04
N GLU A 88 12.17 -15.59 -6.14
CA GLU A 88 10.79 -15.53 -6.65
C GLU A 88 10.74 -15.53 -8.20
N TYR A 89 11.86 -15.83 -8.87
CA TYR A 89 11.96 -15.90 -10.32
C TYR A 89 11.25 -17.14 -10.88
N HIS A 90 9.92 -17.12 -10.98
CA HIS A 90 9.16 -18.04 -11.82
C HIS A 90 8.30 -17.26 -12.81
N ILE A 91 8.63 -17.50 -14.08
CA ILE A 91 8.11 -16.89 -15.30
C ILE A 91 6.63 -17.22 -15.46
N GLY A 92 5.75 -16.27 -15.13
CA GLY A 92 4.53 -16.08 -15.92
C GLY A 92 4.91 -15.47 -17.28
N PRO A 93 4.09 -15.60 -18.34
CA PRO A 93 4.45 -15.09 -19.68
C PRO A 93 4.97 -13.65 -19.58
N LEU A 94 6.18 -13.47 -20.13
CA LEU A 94 7.20 -12.46 -19.88
C LEU A 94 6.82 -10.96 -20.03
N GLU A 95 5.54 -10.59 -20.07
CA GLU A 95 5.17 -9.24 -20.55
C GLU A 95 4.57 -8.28 -19.52
N THR A 96 4.20 -8.67 -18.29
CA THR A 96 3.40 -7.74 -17.44
C THR A 96 3.82 -7.55 -15.99
N TRP A 97 4.81 -8.29 -15.48
CA TRP A 97 5.21 -8.19 -14.07
C TRP A 97 6.71 -8.00 -13.94
N ARG A 98 7.15 -6.73 -13.93
CA ARG A 98 8.55 -6.39 -13.72
C ARG A 98 8.93 -6.63 -12.27
N PHE A 99 9.61 -7.74 -12.03
CA PHE A 99 10.48 -7.93 -10.87
C PHE A 99 11.69 -6.99 -11.06
N ASP A 100 11.98 -6.09 -10.10
CA ASP A 100 13.24 -5.33 -10.15
C ASP A 100 14.38 -6.27 -9.73
N SER A 101 15.06 -6.80 -10.74
CA SER A 101 16.18 -7.74 -10.60
C SER A 101 17.36 -7.20 -9.81
N ARG A 102 17.38 -5.91 -9.46
CA ARG A 102 18.47 -5.30 -8.69
C ARG A 102 18.38 -5.55 -7.18
N PHE A 103 17.21 -5.92 -6.64
CA PHE A 103 17.00 -5.95 -5.18
C PHE A 103 16.28 -7.18 -4.60
N GLY A 104 15.81 -8.12 -5.43
CA GLY A 104 15.14 -9.33 -4.92
C GLY A 104 13.80 -9.06 -4.22
N SER A 105 13.13 -7.96 -4.58
CA SER A 105 11.95 -7.43 -3.90
C SER A 105 10.63 -7.81 -4.57
N LEU A 106 9.61 -8.10 -3.77
CA LEU A 106 8.24 -8.24 -4.24
C LEU A 106 7.75 -6.86 -4.70
N ASN A 107 7.42 -6.68 -5.98
CA ASN A 107 6.87 -5.41 -6.46
C ASN A 107 5.39 -5.30 -6.05
N VAL A 108 5.14 -4.87 -4.80
CA VAL A 108 3.78 -4.68 -4.27
C VAL A 108 3.05 -3.57 -5.01
N GLU A 109 3.71 -2.47 -5.38
CA GLU A 109 3.07 -1.40 -6.17
C GLU A 109 2.66 -1.87 -7.58
N GLY A 110 3.36 -2.86 -8.13
CA GLY A 110 3.02 -3.52 -9.38
C GLY A 110 1.84 -4.48 -9.26
N ALA A 111 1.45 -4.91 -8.05
CA ALA A 111 0.43 -5.92 -7.82
C ALA A 111 -0.98 -5.44 -8.23
N PRO A 112 -1.85 -6.34 -8.74
CA PRO A 112 -3.22 -6.01 -9.14
C PRO A 112 -4.01 -5.18 -8.12
N LEU A 113 -3.88 -5.50 -6.82
CA LEU A 113 -4.56 -4.76 -5.75
C LEU A 113 -4.13 -3.29 -5.70
N GLU A 114 -2.82 -3.02 -5.67
CA GLU A 114 -2.27 -1.67 -5.52
C GLU A 114 -2.52 -0.76 -6.73
N ARG A 115 -2.89 -1.34 -7.88
CA ARG A 115 -3.32 -0.58 -9.06
C ARG A 115 -4.69 0.06 -8.90
N ARG A 116 -5.51 -0.31 -7.92
CA ARG A 116 -6.84 0.28 -7.71
C ARG A 116 -6.71 1.59 -6.94
N ALA A 117 -7.34 2.66 -7.41
CA ALA A 117 -7.17 3.98 -6.80
C ALA A 117 -7.64 4.06 -5.35
N TRP A 118 -8.76 3.41 -5.03
CA TRP A 118 -9.25 3.27 -3.66
C TRP A 118 -8.22 2.64 -2.71
N VAL A 119 -7.40 1.69 -3.20
CA VAL A 119 -6.41 0.98 -2.37
C VAL A 119 -5.34 1.89 -1.80
N LEU A 120 -5.05 3.05 -2.42
CA LEU A 120 -4.15 4.02 -1.80
C LEU A 120 -4.70 4.53 -0.46
N GLN A 121 -6.01 4.81 -0.40
CA GLN A 121 -6.69 5.20 0.83
C GLN A 121 -6.68 4.05 1.84
N GLU A 122 -6.97 2.84 1.40
CA GLU A 122 -6.98 1.65 2.25
C GLU A 122 -5.60 1.44 2.91
N ARG A 123 -4.53 1.52 2.13
CA ARG A 123 -3.16 1.31 2.59
C ARG A 123 -2.67 2.41 3.53
N LEU A 124 -2.80 3.68 3.14
CA LEU A 124 -2.26 4.81 3.89
C LEU A 124 -2.98 5.01 5.24
N LEU A 125 -4.29 4.78 5.28
CA LEU A 125 -5.08 5.00 6.50
C LEU A 125 -5.00 3.83 7.48
N SER A 126 -4.89 2.60 6.99
CA SER A 126 -4.80 1.40 7.84
C SER A 126 -3.59 1.44 8.76
N ARG A 127 -3.78 1.22 10.06
CA ARG A 127 -2.65 1.15 11.02
C ARG A 127 -1.79 -0.09 10.83
N ARG A 128 -2.42 -1.19 10.41
CA ARG A 128 -1.83 -2.50 10.16
C ARG A 128 -2.51 -3.11 8.95
N THR A 129 -1.72 -3.68 8.06
CA THR A 129 -2.19 -4.40 6.88
C THR A 129 -1.52 -5.76 6.83
N LEU A 130 -2.32 -6.83 6.72
CA LEU A 130 -1.85 -8.18 6.45
C LEU A 130 -2.16 -8.52 5.00
N TYR A 131 -1.12 -8.53 4.18
CA TYR A 131 -1.17 -8.90 2.79
C TYR A 131 -0.93 -10.40 2.60
N PHE A 132 -1.72 -11.00 1.72
CA PHE A 132 -1.54 -12.34 1.21
C PHE A 132 -1.09 -12.25 -0.24
N SER A 133 0.15 -12.66 -0.51
CA SER A 133 0.61 -12.91 -1.87
C SER A 133 0.46 -14.40 -2.22
N THR A 134 0.76 -14.74 -3.47
CA THR A 134 0.81 -16.14 -3.93
C THR A 134 1.87 -16.96 -3.18
N TRP A 135 2.89 -16.31 -2.60
CA TRP A 135 4.07 -16.97 -2.06
C TRP A 135 4.26 -16.75 -0.55
N ARG A 136 3.88 -15.59 -0.01
CA ARG A 136 4.19 -15.15 1.36
C ARG A 136 3.08 -14.30 1.95
N MET A 137 3.02 -14.26 3.28
CA MET A 137 2.33 -13.18 4.00
C MET A 137 3.27 -12.01 4.29
N ILE A 138 2.74 -10.81 4.17
CA ILE A 138 3.43 -9.56 4.51
C ILE A 138 2.57 -8.78 5.49
N PHE A 139 3.12 -8.47 6.65
CA PHE A 139 2.52 -7.57 7.62
C PHE A 139 3.19 -6.20 7.51
N GLU A 140 2.42 -5.15 7.24
CA GLU A 140 2.89 -3.77 7.21
C GLU A 140 2.19 -2.99 8.33
N CYS A 141 2.93 -2.19 9.08
CA CYS A 141 2.35 -1.21 9.99
C CYS A 141 3.08 0.13 9.87
N ARG A 142 2.58 1.12 10.60
CA ARG A 142 3.26 2.42 10.80
C ARG A 142 4.46 2.32 11.74
N THR A 143 5.17 1.20 11.81
CA THR A 143 6.43 1.07 12.61
C THR A 143 7.47 0.19 11.95
N TRP A 144 7.04 -0.78 11.16
CA TRP A 144 7.88 -1.78 10.54
C TRP A 144 7.04 -2.60 9.58
N THR A 145 7.73 -3.37 8.75
CA THR A 145 7.14 -4.44 7.96
C THR A 145 7.76 -5.76 8.40
N TRP A 146 7.01 -6.85 8.29
CA TRP A 146 7.48 -8.20 8.53
C TRP A 146 6.96 -9.11 7.43
N VAL A 147 7.82 -10.00 6.95
CA VAL A 147 7.45 -10.99 5.94
C VAL A 147 7.63 -12.39 6.49
N GLU A 148 6.76 -13.30 6.06
CA GLU A 148 6.61 -14.64 6.64
C GLU A 148 7.90 -15.42 6.87
N ASP A 149 8.83 -15.34 5.92
CA ASP A 149 10.12 -16.03 5.96
C ASP A 149 11.26 -15.15 6.51
N GLU A 150 10.94 -14.02 7.17
CA GLU A 150 11.91 -13.19 7.85
C GLU A 150 12.12 -13.63 9.30
N LEU A 151 13.34 -14.11 9.56
CA LEU A 151 13.78 -14.54 10.87
C LEU A 151 14.06 -13.32 11.77
N ARG A 152 13.02 -12.90 12.51
CA ARG A 152 12.99 -12.20 13.82
C ARG A 152 13.78 -10.90 14.04
N HIS A 153 14.39 -10.29 13.05
CA HIS A 153 14.96 -8.96 13.24
C HIS A 153 14.01 -7.91 12.70
N LYS A 154 13.71 -6.91 13.55
CA LYS A 154 13.18 -5.62 13.10
C LYS A 154 14.07 -5.18 11.95
N VAL A 155 13.56 -5.28 10.73
CA VAL A 155 14.17 -4.58 9.60
C VAL A 155 13.95 -3.10 9.93
N VAL A 156 14.94 -2.50 10.58
CA VAL A 156 15.11 -1.04 10.68
C VAL A 156 15.85 -0.55 9.44
N ASP A 157 16.08 -1.41 8.44
CA ASP A 157 16.39 -0.90 7.12
C ASP A 157 15.12 -0.23 6.60
N LYS A 158 15.24 1.05 6.26
CA LYS A 158 14.20 1.95 5.72
C LYS A 158 13.45 1.42 4.49
N TYR A 159 13.71 0.19 4.10
CA TYR A 159 13.06 -0.53 3.05
C TYR A 159 12.90 -1.94 3.57
N PRO A 160 11.67 -2.49 3.67
CA PRO A 160 11.58 -3.90 3.34
C PRO A 160 12.17 -4.00 1.95
N LEU A 161 13.26 -4.74 1.81
CA LEU A 161 13.82 -5.24 0.54
C LEU A 161 12.78 -6.01 -0.31
N LEU A 162 11.49 -5.88 -0.01
CA LEU A 162 10.32 -6.55 -0.51
C LEU A 162 9.24 -5.54 -0.95
N LEU A 163 9.49 -4.22 -0.92
CA LEU A 163 8.58 -3.18 -1.42
C LEU A 163 9.20 -2.28 -2.51
N GLY A 164 10.39 -2.62 -3.02
CA GLY A 164 10.99 -2.07 -4.24
C GLY A 164 10.85 -0.56 -4.47
N GLY A 165 11.80 0.23 -3.97
CA GLY A 165 11.95 1.64 -4.34
C GLY A 165 13.37 2.12 -4.05
N ALA A 166 14.05 2.67 -5.06
CA ALA A 166 15.39 3.28 -4.93
C ALA A 166 15.32 4.80 -4.71
N GLU A 167 14.12 5.35 -4.58
CA GLU A 167 13.86 6.74 -4.21
C GLU A 167 12.99 6.80 -2.94
N PRO A 168 12.99 7.92 -2.19
CA PRO A 168 12.10 8.12 -1.04
C PRO A 168 10.64 8.27 -1.53
N GLU A 169 10.07 7.15 -1.97
CA GLU A 169 8.75 7.01 -2.58
C GLU A 169 7.67 6.95 -1.48
N LEU A 170 7.20 8.11 -1.01
CA LEU A 170 6.09 8.25 -0.04
C LEU A 170 5.80 7.00 0.78
N GLU A 171 6.50 6.90 1.89
CA GLU A 171 6.23 5.86 2.84
C GLU A 171 4.84 6.12 3.46
N LYS A 172 4.12 5.05 3.78
CA LYS A 172 2.94 5.10 4.66
C LYS A 172 3.24 5.87 5.96
N TRP A 173 4.50 5.87 6.33
CA TRP A 173 5.11 6.63 7.40
C TRP A 173 5.21 8.10 7.13
N ASP A 174 5.75 8.52 5.98
CA ASP A 174 5.77 9.93 5.57
C ASP A 174 4.38 10.54 5.65
N PHE A 175 3.36 9.82 5.17
CA PHE A 175 1.98 10.29 5.26
C PHE A 175 1.50 10.48 6.71
N VAL A 176 1.88 9.58 7.62
CA VAL A 176 1.43 9.59 9.02
C VAL A 176 2.25 10.55 9.88
N GLU A 177 3.56 10.61 9.70
CA GLU A 177 4.49 11.50 10.40
C GLU A 177 4.20 12.95 9.99
N ASN A 178 4.06 13.21 8.68
CA ASN A 178 3.70 14.55 8.22
C ASN A 178 2.23 14.89 8.50
N ALA A 179 1.35 13.96 8.87
CA ALA A 179 0.00 14.33 9.32
C ALA A 179 0.00 15.15 10.63
N GLU A 180 1.07 15.12 11.43
CA GLU A 180 1.22 16.03 12.58
C GLU A 180 1.58 17.46 12.14
N LYS A 181 2.28 17.61 11.01
CA LYS A 181 2.67 18.88 10.41
C LYS A 181 2.60 18.77 8.88
N PRO A 182 1.39 18.86 8.30
CA PRO A 182 1.18 18.55 6.89
C PRO A 182 1.89 19.55 6.00
N ASP A 183 2.43 19.04 4.90
CA ASP A 183 3.21 19.79 3.93
C ASP A 183 2.73 19.50 2.49
N THR A 184 2.93 20.48 1.63
CA THR A 184 2.45 20.46 0.25
C THR A 184 3.18 19.44 -0.62
N GLU A 185 4.45 19.17 -0.33
CA GLU A 185 5.28 18.25 -1.12
C GLU A 185 4.81 16.80 -0.95
N THR A 186 4.64 16.36 0.30
CA THR A 186 4.06 15.06 0.63
C THR A 186 2.65 14.92 0.03
N TRP A 187 1.83 15.97 0.12
CA TRP A 187 0.48 15.95 -0.47
C TRP A 187 0.50 15.74 -1.98
N TYR A 188 1.31 16.48 -2.73
CA TYR A 188 1.36 16.31 -4.19
C TYR A 188 1.92 14.97 -4.62
N ARG A 189 2.85 14.39 -3.85
CA ARG A 189 3.25 12.99 -4.09
C ARG A 189 2.07 12.03 -3.87
N VAL A 190 1.17 12.28 -2.91
CA VAL A 190 -0.02 11.42 -2.68
C VAL A 190 -0.94 11.53 -3.88
N VAL A 191 -1.16 12.74 -4.38
CA VAL A 191 -1.94 12.99 -5.59
C VAL A 191 -1.32 12.29 -6.79
N GLU A 192 0.00 12.39 -6.99
CA GLU A 192 0.71 11.72 -8.08
C GLU A 192 0.59 10.19 -8.00
N LYS A 193 0.81 9.60 -6.82
CA LYS A 193 0.61 8.17 -6.60
C LYS A 193 -0.85 7.78 -6.85
N TYR A 194 -1.82 8.60 -6.46
CA TYR A 194 -3.23 8.34 -6.70
C TYR A 194 -3.56 8.35 -8.20
N THR A 195 -3.10 9.35 -8.96
CA THR A 195 -3.47 9.50 -10.38
C THR A 195 -2.85 8.44 -11.29
N LYS A 196 -1.76 7.80 -10.87
CA LYS A 196 -1.18 6.63 -11.55
C LYS A 196 -2.05 5.37 -11.42
N ARG A 197 -2.97 5.32 -10.44
CA ARG A 197 -3.85 4.17 -10.22
C ARG A 197 -5.11 4.20 -11.10
N SER A 198 -5.73 3.05 -11.26
CA SER A 198 -6.93 2.82 -12.06
C SER A 198 -8.20 2.98 -11.25
N LEU A 199 -9.17 3.65 -11.86
CA LEU A 199 -10.54 3.79 -11.37
C LEU A 199 -11.49 3.10 -12.33
N THR A 200 -12.38 2.26 -11.81
CA THR A 200 -13.49 1.70 -12.59
C THR A 200 -14.56 2.76 -12.85
N VAL A 201 -14.79 3.63 -11.86
CA VAL A 201 -15.76 4.74 -11.93
C VAL A 201 -14.99 6.06 -11.80
N PRO A 202 -14.82 6.84 -12.87
CA PRO A 202 -14.05 8.10 -12.81
C PRO A 202 -14.60 9.11 -11.79
N ALA A 203 -15.90 9.10 -11.53
CA ALA A 203 -16.54 9.98 -10.55
C ALA A 203 -16.07 9.74 -9.10
N ASP A 204 -15.53 8.54 -8.80
CA ASP A 204 -15.00 8.18 -7.48
C ASP A 204 -13.64 8.83 -7.17
N SER A 205 -13.02 9.48 -8.16
CA SER A 205 -11.67 10.05 -8.04
C SER A 205 -11.53 11.01 -6.86
N LEU A 206 -12.35 12.06 -6.85
CA LEU A 206 -12.32 13.09 -5.82
C LEU A 206 -12.83 12.59 -4.46
N PRO A 207 -13.92 11.80 -4.38
CA PRO A 207 -14.35 11.17 -3.14
C PRO A 207 -13.22 10.39 -2.43
N ALA A 208 -12.49 9.53 -3.14
CA ALA A 208 -11.41 8.74 -2.56
C ALA A 208 -10.24 9.62 -2.04
N LEU A 209 -9.84 10.62 -2.83
CA LEU A 209 -8.83 11.59 -2.41
C LEU A 209 -9.29 12.46 -1.24
N SER A 210 -10.57 12.80 -1.16
CA SER A 210 -11.10 13.68 -0.11
C SER A 210 -11.00 13.05 1.28
N GLY A 211 -11.12 11.71 1.38
CA GLY A 211 -10.91 10.98 2.62
C GLY A 211 -9.47 11.06 3.12
N LEU A 212 -8.50 10.96 2.19
CA LEU A 212 -7.08 11.17 2.49
C LEU A 212 -6.81 12.62 2.89
N ALA A 213 -7.34 13.59 2.16
CA ALA A 213 -7.17 15.02 2.43
C ALA A 213 -7.68 15.39 3.83
N ARG A 214 -8.87 14.89 4.22
CA ARG A 214 -9.44 15.13 5.55
C ARG A 214 -8.53 14.63 6.66
N VAL A 215 -7.92 13.45 6.49
CA VAL A 215 -7.03 12.88 7.51
C VAL A 215 -5.68 13.59 7.54
N TYR A 216 -5.14 13.94 6.37
CA TYR A 216 -3.81 14.54 6.25
C TYR A 216 -3.79 16.00 6.71
N TRP A 217 -4.75 16.80 6.25
CA TRP A 217 -4.81 18.23 6.57
C TRP A 217 -5.50 18.53 7.90
N GLY A 218 -6.38 17.64 8.37
CA GLY A 218 -7.11 17.83 9.62
C GLY A 218 -7.85 19.17 9.65
N ASN A 219 -7.39 20.07 10.53
CA ASN A 219 -7.94 21.42 10.69
C ASN A 219 -7.60 22.39 9.55
N GLY A 220 -6.66 22.07 8.65
CA GLY A 220 -6.28 22.90 7.49
C GLY A 220 -7.07 22.59 6.22
N GLN A 221 -8.20 21.89 6.33
CA GLN A 221 -8.97 21.42 5.19
C GLN A 221 -9.58 22.58 4.36
N GLU A 222 -9.70 23.78 4.93
CA GLU A 222 -10.14 24.98 4.20
C GLU A 222 -9.24 25.35 3.02
N ASN A 223 -7.96 24.95 3.05
CA ASN A 223 -7.01 25.16 1.96
C ASN A 223 -7.16 24.11 0.84
N TYR A 224 -7.76 22.96 1.11
CA TYR A 224 -7.95 21.89 0.13
C TYR A 224 -9.11 22.18 -0.84
N ILE A 225 -8.88 21.93 -2.13
CA ILE A 225 -9.89 22.01 -3.19
C ILE A 225 -9.68 20.92 -4.25
N ALA A 226 -10.49 19.85 -4.16
CA ALA A 226 -10.58 18.80 -5.18
C ALA A 226 -9.22 18.22 -5.64
N GLY A 227 -8.32 17.95 -4.69
CA GLY A 227 -6.97 17.43 -4.95
C GLY A 227 -5.87 18.49 -4.92
N LEU A 228 -6.22 19.77 -5.00
CA LEU A 228 -5.30 20.91 -5.04
C LEU A 228 -5.33 21.69 -3.72
N LEU A 229 -4.40 22.62 -3.56
CA LEU A 229 -4.36 23.58 -2.45
C LEU A 229 -4.58 25.00 -2.98
N LYS A 230 -5.43 25.79 -2.32
CA LYS A 230 -5.73 27.18 -2.73
C LYS A 230 -4.49 28.06 -2.74
N ASP A 231 -3.63 27.88 -1.73
CA ASP A 231 -2.41 28.68 -1.58
C ASP A 231 -1.25 28.24 -2.48
N ASP A 232 -1.38 27.09 -3.16
CA ASP A 232 -0.37 26.57 -4.09
C ASP A 232 -0.97 26.11 -5.43
N LEU A 233 -2.00 26.83 -5.88
CA LEU A 233 -2.65 26.58 -7.18
C LEU A 233 -1.68 26.65 -8.37
N PRO A 234 -0.70 27.58 -8.45
CA PRO A 234 0.23 27.61 -9.58
C PRO A 234 0.97 26.30 -9.78
N ARG A 235 1.45 25.67 -8.70
CA ARG A 235 2.06 24.33 -8.75
C ARG A 235 1.02 23.25 -9.02
N GLY A 236 -0.10 23.27 -8.32
CA GLY A 236 -1.15 22.26 -8.46
C GLY A 236 -1.76 22.18 -9.87
N LEU A 237 -1.75 23.30 -10.60
CA LEU A 237 -2.22 23.36 -11.99
C LEU A 237 -1.14 23.01 -13.03
N ALA A 238 0.13 22.88 -12.63
CA ALA A 238 1.25 22.53 -13.51
C ALA A 238 1.35 21.01 -13.77
N TRP A 239 0.22 20.31 -13.86
CA TRP A 239 0.19 18.88 -14.13
C TRP A 239 0.67 18.55 -15.55
N TYR A 240 1.29 17.38 -15.70
CA TYR A 240 1.74 16.83 -16.97
C TYR A 240 1.15 15.43 -17.18
N VAL A 241 1.29 14.86 -18.38
CA VAL A 241 0.90 13.47 -18.64
C VAL A 241 2.19 12.71 -18.93
N ASP A 242 2.50 11.71 -18.11
CA ASP A 242 3.60 10.80 -18.44
C ASP A 242 3.17 9.91 -19.62
N GLY A 243 4.09 9.64 -20.55
CA GLY A 243 3.87 9.24 -21.94
C GLY A 243 3.11 7.92 -22.20
N GLN A 244 2.60 7.27 -21.15
CA GLN A 244 1.65 6.16 -21.23
C GLN A 244 0.37 6.50 -20.43
N SER A 245 -0.35 7.52 -20.90
CA SER A 245 -1.69 7.92 -20.48
C SER A 245 -1.99 7.86 -18.97
N ARG A 246 -1.71 8.97 -18.24
CA ARG A 246 -2.52 9.54 -17.14
C ARG A 246 -1.87 10.83 -16.61
N ARG A 247 -2.70 11.76 -16.10
CA ARG A 247 -2.29 13.09 -15.60
C ARG A 247 -1.55 12.94 -14.25
N CYS A 248 -0.36 13.51 -14.12
CA CYS A 248 0.49 13.58 -12.93
C CYS A 248 0.65 15.06 -12.51
N VAL A 249 0.76 15.36 -11.21
CA VAL A 249 1.06 16.72 -10.71
C VAL A 249 2.57 16.84 -10.46
N THR A 250 3.16 18.03 -10.68
CA THR A 250 4.59 18.36 -10.47
C THR A 250 4.98 18.48 -9.01
#